data_AF-A0A0J9R2C6-F1
#
_entry.id   AF-A0A0J9R2C6-F1
#
_cell.length_a   1.000
_cell.length_b   1.000
_cell.length_c   1.000
_cell.angle_alpha   90.00
_cell.angle_beta   90.00
_cell.angle_gamma   90.00
#
_symmetry.space_group_name_H-M   'P 1'
#
loop_
_entity.id
_entity.type
_entity.pdbx_description
1 polymer ?
#
loop_
_entity_poly.entity_id
_entity_poly.type
_entity_poly.pdbx_seq_one_letter_code
_entity_poly.pdbx_strand_id
1 'polypeptide(L)'
;MIRSLLRSFDTALKLHAGSNTAPLHYSRRLLFSQYENRASPSRLTSSGTLGNNETDNDYVAYHQDRETGTKARVLLEALRERFRFTDAELQRIMSDELVHRSYRVKSLTLTMDTLQLEGVSRRSFVEYPWLLSLDNKRLELKMQLIKSMDFEDINHFVPFLRLTVPRLRKLVGALNSERDAMPQRNRVYYISEKLQVSPDIVSKYLSKRLFILEMPFEMFEKNLQHMIDYNVSPINVLKDLWAFRYTPKSVQLRLERAKRAKKDKIMPWMVRCPEPILQRSLKLSLDELKVLGEFSSVVEYLAHRLGFSTSEAKAIMDKHPQVHTVRVTKIKEVLDYLLDEAKFSRFEVAQNPRILCHSLKTTKERMEELKSHGCRPSSLVILCRSRREYDKFLQTWISHERNPQSVSEG
;
A
#
# COMPACT_ATOMS: atom_id res chain seq x y z
N MET A 1 -41.42 43.04 31.33
CA MET A 1 -40.05 43.33 31.82
C MET A 1 -39.97 42.98 33.29
N ILE A 2 -38.93 42.21 33.64
CA ILE A 2 -38.45 41.92 35.02
C ILE A 2 -39.42 41.12 35.90
N ARG A 3 -39.44 39.79 35.71
CA ARG A 3 -39.69 38.78 36.77
C ARG A 3 -39.49 37.30 36.34
N SER A 4 -39.11 37.01 35.08
CA SER A 4 -38.89 35.62 34.61
C SER A 4 -37.42 35.25 34.29
N LEU A 5 -36.43 35.99 34.80
CA LEU A 5 -34.99 35.79 34.51
C LEU A 5 -34.12 35.44 35.73
N LEU A 6 -34.71 34.92 36.82
CA LEU A 6 -33.98 34.55 38.05
C LEU A 6 -34.31 33.13 38.57
N ARG A 7 -34.53 32.17 37.67
CA ARG A 7 -34.68 30.74 38.03
C ARG A 7 -33.73 29.79 37.29
N SER A 8 -32.71 30.35 36.64
CA SER A 8 -31.66 29.59 35.96
C SER A 8 -30.30 29.88 36.59
N PHE A 9 -30.06 29.52 37.85
CA PHE A 9 -28.70 29.51 38.40
C PHE A 9 -28.43 28.54 39.57
N ASP A 10 -29.40 27.73 40.01
CA ASP A 10 -29.27 26.94 41.26
C ASP A 10 -29.33 25.41 41.07
N THR A 11 -29.05 24.91 39.86
CA THR A 11 -28.99 23.45 39.59
C THR A 11 -27.66 23.00 38.98
N ALA A 12 -26.66 23.88 38.98
CA ALA A 12 -25.27 23.54 38.73
C ALA A 12 -24.52 23.57 40.08
N LEU A 13 -23.89 22.45 40.43
CA LEU A 13 -23.07 22.21 41.64
C LEU A 13 -23.81 21.58 42.84
N LYS A 14 -23.88 20.24 42.87
CA LYS A 14 -23.41 19.45 44.02
C LYS A 14 -23.18 17.98 43.65
N LEU A 15 -21.99 17.53 44.03
CA LEU A 15 -21.36 16.22 43.86
C LEU A 15 -21.83 15.21 44.91
N HIS A 16 -21.88 13.92 44.54
CA HIS A 16 -21.13 12.78 45.11
C HIS A 16 -21.78 11.47 44.61
N ALA A 17 -21.08 10.63 43.84
CA ALA A 17 -20.09 9.64 44.25
C ALA A 17 -20.70 8.44 44.99
N GLY A 18 -20.69 7.27 44.34
CA GLY A 18 -21.07 5.99 44.91
C GLY A 18 -20.94 4.88 43.87
N SER A 19 -19.87 4.09 44.00
CA SER A 19 -19.39 3.03 43.11
C SER A 19 -20.34 1.85 42.93
N ASN A 20 -20.32 1.22 41.75
CA ASN A 20 -20.26 -0.25 41.66
C ASN A 20 -19.72 -0.72 40.30
N THR A 21 -19.02 -1.85 40.37
CA THR A 21 -17.98 -2.34 39.46
C THR A 21 -18.44 -3.45 38.52
N ALA A 22 -18.07 -3.31 37.23
CA ALA A 22 -17.77 -4.34 36.19
C ALA A 22 -18.89 -5.30 35.69
N PRO A 23 -18.75 -5.97 34.51
CA PRO A 23 -17.83 -5.79 33.39
C PRO A 23 -18.54 -5.57 32.02
N LEU A 24 -18.01 -4.71 31.16
CA LEU A 24 -18.50 -4.55 29.78
C LEU A 24 -17.71 -5.45 28.81
N HIS A 25 -18.35 -6.53 28.38
CA HIS A 25 -17.98 -7.29 27.19
C HIS A 25 -18.17 -6.44 25.92
N TYR A 26 -17.07 -6.04 25.28
CA TYR A 26 -17.09 -5.47 23.94
C TYR A 26 -17.20 -6.60 22.89
N SER A 27 -18.42 -6.94 22.51
CA SER A 27 -18.69 -7.84 21.38
C SER A 27 -18.63 -7.08 20.05
N ARG A 28 -17.57 -7.36 19.29
CA ARG A 28 -17.47 -7.12 17.84
C ARG A 28 -18.67 -7.76 17.12
N ARG A 29 -19.53 -6.95 16.49
CA ARG A 29 -20.45 -7.46 15.46
C ARG A 29 -19.79 -7.42 14.09
N LEU A 30 -19.47 -8.62 13.60
CA LEU A 30 -19.19 -8.93 12.21
C LEU A 30 -20.54 -8.99 11.47
N LEU A 31 -20.68 -8.21 10.41
CA LEU A 31 -21.82 -8.26 9.48
C LEU A 31 -21.47 -9.20 8.32
N PHE A 32 -21.84 -10.48 8.45
CA PHE A 32 -22.01 -11.39 7.32
C PHE A 32 -23.20 -12.29 7.64
N SER A 33 -24.35 -11.98 7.03
CA SER A 33 -25.50 -12.88 6.98
C SER A 33 -25.51 -13.53 5.60
N GLN A 34 -25.36 -14.85 5.60
CA GLN A 34 -25.53 -15.73 4.46
C GLN A 34 -27.04 -15.89 4.21
N TYR A 35 -27.47 -15.69 2.97
CA TYR A 35 -28.78 -16.11 2.50
C TYR A 35 -28.58 -17.31 1.57
N GLU A 36 -29.00 -18.48 2.02
CA GLU A 36 -29.13 -19.68 1.21
C GLU A 36 -30.54 -19.80 0.64
N ASN A 37 -30.58 -20.21 -0.63
CA ASN A 37 -31.50 -21.14 -1.28
C ASN A 37 -33.02 -21.00 -1.08
N ARG A 38 -33.68 -20.60 -2.18
CA ARG A 38 -34.91 -21.28 -2.63
C ARG A 38 -34.85 -21.57 -4.13
N ALA A 39 -35.02 -22.84 -4.46
CA ALA A 39 -35.21 -23.37 -5.80
C ALA A 39 -36.63 -23.12 -6.30
N SER A 40 -36.80 -22.92 -7.62
CA SER A 40 -37.67 -23.74 -8.50
C SER A 40 -37.65 -23.23 -9.95
N PRO A 41 -37.87 -24.11 -10.95
CA PRO A 41 -37.66 -23.82 -12.37
C PRO A 41 -38.98 -23.54 -13.14
N SER A 42 -38.87 -22.88 -14.29
CA SER A 42 -39.92 -22.92 -15.32
C SER A 42 -39.31 -22.71 -16.70
N ARG A 43 -39.29 -23.79 -17.49
CA ARG A 43 -39.22 -23.77 -18.96
C ARG A 43 -40.63 -23.51 -19.47
N LEU A 44 -40.78 -22.80 -20.59
CA LEU A 44 -41.67 -23.20 -21.67
C LEU A 44 -41.31 -22.47 -22.97
N THR A 45 -41.17 -23.29 -24.00
CA THR A 45 -40.91 -23.02 -25.41
C THR A 45 -42.18 -22.57 -26.13
N SER A 46 -42.08 -21.71 -27.13
CA SER A 46 -42.91 -21.82 -28.34
C SER A 46 -42.22 -21.15 -29.53
N SER A 47 -41.98 -21.98 -30.54
CA SER A 47 -41.55 -21.64 -31.89
C SER A 47 -42.77 -21.37 -32.76
N GLY A 48 -42.66 -20.41 -33.67
CA GLY A 48 -43.63 -20.18 -34.76
C GLY A 48 -42.96 -19.49 -35.93
N THR A 49 -42.50 -20.29 -36.89
CA THR A 49 -42.02 -19.90 -38.23
C THR A 49 -43.18 -19.73 -39.21
N LEU A 50 -43.05 -18.79 -40.16
CA LEU A 50 -43.67 -18.65 -41.50
C LEU A 50 -43.36 -17.19 -41.93
N GLY A 51 -42.86 -16.78 -43.10
CA GLY A 51 -42.56 -17.35 -44.42
C GLY A 51 -42.56 -16.18 -45.43
N ASN A 52 -41.77 -16.30 -46.51
CA ASN A 52 -41.78 -15.54 -47.79
C ASN A 52 -40.93 -14.25 -48.00
N ASN A 53 -39.83 -14.47 -48.73
CA ASN A 53 -39.39 -13.92 -50.04
C ASN A 53 -39.29 -12.42 -50.37
N GLU A 54 -38.04 -12.06 -50.70
CA GLU A 54 -37.54 -11.32 -51.87
C GLU A 54 -37.83 -9.82 -51.99
N THR A 55 -36.82 -9.00 -51.74
CA THR A 55 -36.26 -8.06 -52.73
C THR A 55 -34.86 -7.61 -52.31
N ASP A 56 -33.98 -7.63 -53.32
CA ASP A 56 -32.56 -7.34 -53.31
C ASP A 56 -32.26 -5.93 -52.80
N ASN A 57 -31.52 -5.85 -51.70
CA ASN A 57 -30.77 -4.69 -51.25
C ASN A 57 -29.66 -5.28 -50.38
N ASP A 58 -28.40 -5.12 -50.80
CA ASP A 58 -27.19 -5.73 -50.21
C ASP A 58 -26.84 -5.12 -48.83
N TYR A 59 -27.82 -5.14 -47.93
CA TYR A 59 -27.65 -5.05 -46.50
C TYR A 59 -27.30 -6.46 -46.03
N VAL A 60 -26.03 -6.68 -45.66
CA VAL A 60 -25.65 -7.91 -44.97
C VAL A 60 -26.35 -7.92 -43.62
N ALA A 61 -27.52 -8.56 -43.57
CA ALA A 61 -28.29 -8.73 -42.37
C ALA A 61 -27.42 -9.41 -41.31
N TYR A 62 -27.37 -8.83 -40.12
CA TYR A 62 -26.76 -9.45 -38.96
C TYR A 62 -27.45 -10.80 -38.70
N HIS A 63 -26.80 -11.89 -39.12
CA HIS A 63 -27.28 -13.24 -38.85
C HIS A 63 -26.76 -13.69 -37.49
N GLN A 64 -27.67 -13.70 -36.52
CA GLN A 64 -27.44 -14.27 -35.19
C GLN A 64 -26.98 -15.74 -35.25
N ASP A 65 -27.24 -16.42 -36.36
CA ASP A 65 -26.91 -17.82 -36.62
C ASP A 65 -25.44 -18.05 -36.99
N ARG A 66 -24.65 -16.98 -37.22
CA ARG A 66 -23.17 -17.05 -37.37
C ARG A 66 -22.43 -17.04 -36.03
N GLU A 67 -23.14 -17.00 -34.90
CA GLU A 67 -22.56 -17.22 -33.56
C GLU A 67 -22.18 -18.70 -33.34
N THR A 68 -21.36 -19.29 -34.22
CA THR A 68 -20.71 -20.58 -33.93
C THR A 68 -19.52 -20.34 -33.01
N GLY A 69 -19.82 -20.16 -31.72
CA GLY A 69 -18.86 -19.95 -30.64
C GLY A 69 -19.56 -19.61 -29.33
N THR A 70 -18.87 -19.74 -28.19
CA THR A 70 -19.41 -19.17 -26.95
C THR A 70 -19.56 -17.66 -27.12
N LYS A 71 -20.61 -17.04 -26.56
CA LYS A 71 -20.81 -15.56 -26.60
C LYS A 71 -19.56 -14.74 -26.26
N ALA A 72 -18.65 -15.31 -25.46
CA ALA A 72 -17.36 -14.73 -25.15
C ALA A 72 -16.39 -14.67 -26.34
N ARG A 73 -16.34 -15.71 -27.20
CA ARG A 73 -15.47 -15.76 -28.37
C ARG A 73 -15.85 -14.69 -29.40
N VAL A 74 -17.14 -14.58 -29.71
CA VAL A 74 -17.67 -13.56 -30.65
C VAL A 74 -17.36 -12.15 -30.13
N LEU A 75 -17.56 -11.91 -28.84
CA LEU A 75 -17.18 -10.64 -28.21
C LEU A 75 -15.67 -10.37 -28.30
N LEU A 76 -14.82 -11.37 -28.03
CA LEU A 76 -13.36 -11.23 -28.11
C LEU A 76 -12.89 -10.94 -29.54
N GLU A 77 -13.46 -11.60 -30.55
CA GLU A 77 -13.20 -11.32 -31.96
C GLU A 77 -13.62 -9.90 -32.32
N ALA A 78 -14.81 -9.46 -31.93
CA ALA A 78 -15.27 -8.08 -32.13
C ALA A 78 -14.36 -7.05 -31.44
N LEU A 79 -13.91 -7.32 -30.20
CA LEU A 79 -12.99 -6.45 -29.49
C LEU A 79 -11.61 -6.38 -30.15
N ARG A 80 -11.13 -7.50 -30.71
CA ARG A 80 -9.87 -7.59 -31.42
C ARG A 80 -9.92 -6.82 -32.74
N GLU A 81 -10.94 -7.05 -33.56
CA GLU A 81 -11.04 -6.45 -34.90
C GLU A 81 -11.36 -4.96 -34.82
N ARG A 82 -12.37 -4.59 -34.02
CA ARG A 82 -12.89 -3.22 -33.99
C ARG A 82 -12.03 -2.27 -33.17
N PHE A 83 -11.51 -2.72 -32.03
CA PHE A 83 -10.76 -1.88 -31.09
C PHE A 83 -9.27 -2.19 -31.04
N ARG A 84 -8.79 -3.16 -31.85
CA ARG A 84 -7.38 -3.53 -32.00
C ARG A 84 -6.69 -3.86 -30.68
N PHE A 85 -7.36 -4.60 -29.81
CA PHE A 85 -6.73 -5.13 -28.60
C PHE A 85 -5.87 -6.35 -28.89
N THR A 86 -4.74 -6.42 -28.20
CA THR A 86 -3.91 -7.63 -28.14
C THR A 86 -4.54 -8.68 -27.22
N ASP A 87 -4.15 -9.95 -27.37
CA ASP A 87 -4.67 -11.03 -26.53
C ASP A 87 -4.37 -10.81 -25.03
N ALA A 88 -3.20 -10.25 -24.71
CA ALA A 88 -2.84 -9.92 -23.32
C ALA A 88 -3.76 -8.83 -22.72
N GLU A 89 -4.15 -7.83 -23.52
CA GLU A 89 -5.07 -6.77 -23.09
C GLU A 89 -6.50 -7.31 -22.93
N LEU A 90 -6.95 -8.15 -23.86
CA LEU A 90 -8.24 -8.82 -23.78
C LEU A 90 -8.34 -9.73 -22.55
N GLN A 91 -7.29 -10.51 -22.27
CA GLN A 91 -7.21 -11.32 -21.04
C GLN A 91 -7.32 -10.44 -19.79
N ARG A 92 -6.62 -9.30 -19.76
CA ARG A 92 -6.73 -8.35 -18.64
C ARG A 92 -8.15 -7.81 -18.50
N ILE A 93 -8.80 -7.40 -19.59
CA ILE A 93 -10.19 -6.91 -19.57
C ILE A 93 -11.15 -7.99 -19.05
N MET A 94 -11.05 -9.21 -19.58
CA MET A 94 -11.95 -10.32 -19.22
C MET A 94 -11.69 -10.90 -17.83
N SER A 95 -10.50 -10.66 -17.26
CA SER A 95 -10.18 -11.03 -15.87
C SER A 95 -10.86 -10.13 -14.83
N ASP A 96 -11.39 -8.98 -15.22
CA ASP A 96 -12.14 -8.10 -14.31
C ASP A 96 -13.49 -8.72 -13.94
N GLU A 97 -13.75 -8.80 -12.64
CA GLU A 97 -14.93 -9.45 -12.06
C GLU A 97 -16.25 -8.84 -12.54
N LEU A 98 -16.30 -7.51 -12.73
CA LEU A 98 -17.52 -6.82 -13.15
C LEU A 98 -17.78 -7.04 -14.64
N VAL A 99 -16.73 -7.02 -15.46
CA VAL A 99 -16.82 -7.35 -16.88
C VAL A 99 -17.27 -8.81 -17.05
N HIS A 100 -16.62 -9.74 -16.35
CA HIS A 100 -16.92 -11.16 -16.42
C HIS A 100 -18.38 -11.48 -16.05
N ARG A 101 -18.97 -10.76 -15.09
CA ARG A 101 -20.38 -10.94 -14.70
C ARG A 101 -21.38 -10.35 -15.69
N SER A 102 -20.99 -9.30 -16.44
CA SER A 102 -21.95 -8.48 -17.19
C SER A 102 -21.87 -8.60 -18.71
N TYR A 103 -20.77 -9.13 -19.26
CA TYR A 103 -20.54 -9.18 -20.72
C TYR A 103 -21.59 -9.95 -21.52
N ARG A 104 -22.36 -10.85 -20.89
CA ARG A 104 -23.42 -11.63 -21.56
C ARG A 104 -24.74 -10.88 -21.72
N VAL A 105 -24.95 -9.85 -20.91
CA VAL A 105 -26.22 -9.11 -20.80
C VAL A 105 -26.08 -7.69 -21.33
N LYS A 106 -24.87 -7.12 -21.26
CA LYS A 106 -24.57 -5.78 -21.73
C LYS A 106 -23.73 -5.81 -23.01
N SER A 107 -24.05 -4.90 -23.93
CA SER A 107 -23.22 -4.65 -25.10
C SER A 107 -21.98 -3.84 -24.68
N LEU A 108 -20.88 -4.54 -24.39
CA LEU A 108 -19.61 -3.87 -24.05
C LEU A 108 -19.14 -2.98 -25.19
N THR A 109 -19.31 -3.42 -26.44
CA THR A 109 -18.92 -2.69 -27.65
C THR A 109 -19.63 -1.35 -27.75
N LEU A 110 -20.93 -1.29 -27.43
CA LEU A 110 -21.68 -0.02 -27.42
C LEU A 110 -21.13 0.94 -26.37
N THR A 111 -20.85 0.46 -25.15
CA THR A 111 -20.26 1.30 -24.09
C THR A 111 -18.86 1.81 -24.48
N MET A 112 -18.07 0.98 -25.17
CA MET A 112 -16.76 1.40 -25.70
C MET A 112 -16.89 2.47 -26.77
N ASP A 113 -17.82 2.31 -27.71
CA ASP A 113 -18.09 3.30 -28.75
C ASP A 113 -18.47 4.65 -28.13
N THR A 114 -19.40 4.65 -27.16
CA THR A 114 -19.81 5.86 -26.45
C THR A 114 -18.61 6.52 -25.76
N LEU A 115 -17.75 5.76 -25.09
CA LEU A 115 -16.58 6.29 -24.39
C LEU A 115 -15.50 6.80 -25.36
N GLN A 116 -15.28 6.13 -26.49
CA GLN A 116 -14.32 6.58 -27.51
C GLN A 116 -14.78 7.85 -28.23
N LEU A 117 -16.08 7.98 -28.52
CA LEU A 117 -16.66 9.22 -29.05
C LEU A 117 -16.42 10.40 -28.09
N GLU A 118 -16.36 10.12 -26.79
CA GLU A 118 -16.04 11.08 -25.75
C GLU A 118 -14.54 11.33 -25.56
N GLY A 119 -13.68 10.68 -26.37
CA GLY A 119 -12.23 10.84 -26.33
C GLY A 119 -11.50 9.91 -25.35
N VAL A 120 -12.20 8.95 -24.73
CA VAL A 120 -11.57 7.98 -23.83
C VAL A 120 -10.69 7.03 -24.64
N SER A 121 -9.41 7.02 -24.28
CA SER A 121 -8.39 6.24 -24.98
C SER A 121 -8.53 4.74 -24.74
N ARG A 122 -8.02 3.96 -25.69
CA ARG A 122 -7.94 2.50 -25.61
C ARG A 122 -7.22 2.02 -24.33
N ARG A 123 -6.16 2.74 -23.92
CA ARG A 123 -5.39 2.44 -22.71
C ARG A 123 -6.27 2.46 -21.45
N SER A 124 -7.23 3.38 -21.38
CA SER A 124 -8.15 3.49 -20.24
C SER A 124 -9.03 2.25 -20.06
N PHE A 125 -9.43 1.56 -21.13
CA PHE A 125 -10.20 0.31 -21.01
C PHE A 125 -9.38 -0.85 -20.46
N VAL A 126 -8.08 -0.89 -20.75
CA VAL A 126 -7.17 -1.90 -20.19
C VAL A 126 -6.86 -1.61 -18.73
N GLU A 127 -6.65 -0.34 -18.38
CA GLU A 127 -6.34 0.07 -17.01
C GLU A 127 -7.57 0.04 -16.08
N TYR A 128 -8.76 0.31 -16.63
CA TYR A 128 -10.02 0.36 -15.90
C TYR A 128 -11.13 -0.47 -16.59
N PRO A 129 -11.02 -1.81 -16.68
CA PRO A 129 -11.99 -2.63 -17.41
C PRO A 129 -13.44 -2.51 -16.91
N TRP A 130 -13.62 -2.23 -15.62
CA TRP A 130 -14.93 -1.98 -15.02
C TRP A 130 -15.74 -0.86 -15.71
N LEU A 131 -15.11 0.04 -16.48
CA LEU A 131 -15.80 1.05 -17.30
C LEU A 131 -16.84 0.41 -18.24
N LEU A 132 -16.53 -0.77 -18.79
CA LEU A 132 -17.38 -1.46 -19.76
C LEU A 132 -18.65 -2.02 -19.12
N SER A 133 -18.68 -2.11 -17.79
CA SER A 133 -19.85 -2.57 -17.03
C SER A 133 -20.83 -1.45 -16.67
N LEU A 134 -20.52 -0.20 -17.00
CA LEU A 134 -21.37 0.95 -16.70
C LEU A 134 -22.70 0.88 -17.49
N ASP A 135 -23.70 1.60 -17.01
CA ASP A 135 -24.99 1.74 -17.71
C ASP A 135 -24.94 2.99 -18.60
N ASN A 136 -25.35 2.88 -19.86
CA ASN A 136 -25.18 3.95 -20.85
C ASN A 136 -25.94 5.23 -20.47
N LYS A 137 -27.19 5.12 -19.98
CA LYS A 137 -27.96 6.30 -19.53
C LYS A 137 -27.26 7.02 -18.38
N ARG A 138 -26.73 6.28 -17.41
CA ARG A 138 -25.94 6.86 -16.31
C ARG A 138 -24.59 7.39 -16.77
N LEU A 139 -23.99 6.78 -17.79
CA LEU A 139 -22.70 7.18 -18.33
C LEU A 139 -22.79 8.56 -19.00
N GLU A 140 -23.82 8.79 -19.82
CA GLU A 140 -24.09 10.09 -20.44
C GLU A 140 -24.18 11.21 -19.40
N LEU A 141 -24.97 10.99 -18.33
CA LEU A 141 -25.07 11.95 -17.21
C LEU A 141 -23.72 12.20 -16.53
N LYS A 142 -22.87 11.17 -16.39
CA LYS A 142 -21.53 11.32 -15.80
C LYS A 142 -20.59 12.11 -16.71
N MET A 143 -20.65 11.86 -18.02
CA MET A 143 -19.87 12.60 -19.02
C MET A 143 -20.22 14.09 -18.98
N GLN A 144 -21.52 14.42 -18.96
CA GLN A 144 -21.97 15.81 -18.85
C GLN A 144 -21.45 16.49 -17.57
N LEU A 145 -21.45 15.79 -16.43
CA LEU A 145 -20.90 16.33 -15.18
C LEU A 145 -19.40 16.59 -15.29
N ILE A 146 -18.62 15.66 -15.85
CA ILE A 146 -17.18 15.84 -16.05
C ILE A 146 -16.89 16.98 -17.04
N LYS A 147 -17.72 17.14 -18.07
CA LYS A 147 -17.56 18.23 -19.04
C LYS A 147 -17.87 19.62 -18.47
N SER A 148 -18.60 19.69 -17.36
CA SER A 148 -18.94 20.96 -16.70
C SER A 148 -17.86 21.53 -15.78
N MET A 149 -16.74 20.82 -15.59
CA MET A 149 -15.57 21.34 -14.86
C MET A 149 -14.47 21.74 -15.84
N ASP A 150 -13.52 22.56 -15.40
CA ASP A 150 -12.33 22.87 -16.21
C ASP A 150 -11.46 21.61 -16.33
N PHE A 151 -11.41 21.01 -17.53
CA PHE A 151 -10.58 19.85 -17.83
C PHE A 151 -9.88 20.00 -19.19
N GLU A 152 -8.63 19.55 -19.29
CA GLU A 152 -7.87 19.50 -20.55
C GLU A 152 -8.09 18.19 -21.32
N ASP A 153 -8.01 17.04 -20.64
CA ASP A 153 -8.20 15.71 -21.25
C ASP A 153 -9.15 14.87 -20.39
N ILE A 154 -10.14 14.26 -21.04
CA ILE A 154 -11.12 13.35 -20.43
C ILE A 154 -10.44 12.15 -19.75
N ASN A 155 -9.31 11.68 -20.29
CA ASN A 155 -8.57 10.54 -19.77
C ASN A 155 -8.03 10.80 -18.36
N HIS A 156 -7.79 12.06 -17.99
CA HIS A 156 -7.39 12.44 -16.63
C HIS A 156 -8.51 12.22 -15.60
N PHE A 157 -9.78 12.15 -16.01
CA PHE A 157 -10.91 12.06 -15.09
C PHE A 157 -11.70 10.74 -15.18
N VAL A 158 -11.33 9.86 -16.10
CA VAL A 158 -11.88 8.49 -16.23
C VAL A 158 -12.00 7.76 -14.88
N PRO A 159 -11.01 7.79 -13.96
CA PRO A 159 -11.14 7.10 -12.67
C PRO A 159 -12.36 7.53 -11.82
N PHE A 160 -12.85 8.76 -11.99
CA PHE A 160 -14.02 9.27 -11.27
C PHE A 160 -15.35 8.74 -11.81
N LEU A 161 -15.36 8.09 -12.98
CA LEU A 161 -16.56 7.45 -13.53
C LEU A 161 -17.04 6.27 -12.70
N ARG A 162 -16.23 5.76 -11.78
CA ARG A 162 -16.64 4.74 -10.82
C ARG A 162 -17.67 5.26 -9.81
N LEU A 163 -17.73 6.56 -9.59
CA LEU A 163 -18.61 7.18 -8.61
C LEU A 163 -20.08 7.10 -9.04
N THR A 164 -21.01 7.10 -8.09
CA THR A 164 -22.43 7.25 -8.40
C THR A 164 -22.71 8.66 -8.92
N VAL A 165 -23.75 8.85 -9.73
CA VAL A 165 -24.11 10.18 -10.27
C VAL A 165 -24.26 11.24 -9.17
N PRO A 166 -24.96 10.99 -8.03
CA PRO A 166 -25.04 11.98 -6.96
C PRO A 166 -23.68 12.31 -6.34
N ARG A 167 -22.80 11.32 -6.18
CA ARG A 167 -21.47 11.52 -5.60
C ARG A 167 -20.55 12.30 -6.54
N LEU A 168 -20.60 11.99 -7.84
CA LEU A 168 -19.87 12.73 -8.86
C LEU A 168 -20.35 14.18 -8.97
N ARG A 169 -21.68 14.40 -8.94
CA ARG A 169 -22.26 15.75 -8.96
C ARG A 169 -21.77 16.60 -7.79
N LYS A 170 -21.76 16.03 -6.57
CA LYS A 170 -21.23 16.71 -5.39
C LYS A 170 -19.74 17.05 -5.56
N LEU A 171 -18.95 16.10 -6.05
CA LEU A 171 -17.53 16.30 -6.29
C LEU A 171 -17.27 17.44 -7.30
N VAL A 172 -17.94 17.40 -8.45
CA VAL A 172 -17.83 18.44 -9.49
C VAL A 172 -18.25 19.79 -8.95
N GLY A 173 -19.33 19.87 -8.18
CA GLY A 173 -19.75 21.09 -7.52
C GLY A 173 -18.68 21.68 -6.58
N ALA A 174 -18.02 20.84 -5.79
CA ALA A 174 -16.91 21.26 -4.93
C ALA A 174 -15.72 21.78 -5.75
N LEU A 175 -15.31 21.07 -6.80
CA LEU A 175 -14.19 21.49 -7.66
C LEU A 175 -14.48 22.81 -8.37
N ASN A 176 -15.69 22.98 -8.91
CA ASN A 176 -16.10 24.22 -9.57
C ASN A 176 -16.17 25.40 -8.60
N SER A 177 -16.52 25.17 -7.33
CA SER A 177 -16.56 26.23 -6.32
C SER A 177 -15.19 26.80 -5.95
N GLU A 178 -14.12 26.05 -6.22
CA GLU A 178 -12.74 26.45 -5.91
C GLU A 178 -11.95 26.89 -7.16
N ARG A 179 -12.62 26.94 -8.31
CA ARG A 179 -12.02 27.21 -9.62
C ARG A 179 -11.18 28.49 -9.61
N ASP A 180 -11.70 29.55 -9.04
CA ASP A 180 -11.04 30.86 -9.05
C ASP A 180 -10.05 31.02 -7.87
N ALA A 181 -9.98 30.04 -6.95
CA ALA A 181 -9.07 30.06 -5.81
C ALA A 181 -7.66 29.51 -6.14
N MET A 182 -7.46 28.89 -7.31
CA MET A 182 -6.18 28.28 -7.68
C MET A 182 -5.78 28.56 -9.14
N PRO A 183 -4.47 28.70 -9.46
CA PRO A 183 -4.03 29.11 -10.79
C PRO A 183 -4.47 28.15 -11.92
N GLN A 184 -4.40 26.83 -11.67
CA GLN A 184 -4.72 25.78 -12.63
C GLN A 184 -6.22 25.52 -12.74
N ARG A 185 -7.04 26.24 -11.96
CA ARG A 185 -8.52 26.17 -11.93
C ARG A 185 -9.14 24.80 -11.62
N ASN A 186 -8.33 23.76 -11.52
CA ASN A 186 -8.72 22.41 -11.17
C ASN A 186 -7.67 21.79 -10.23
N ARG A 187 -8.15 21.23 -9.13
CA ARG A 187 -7.29 20.66 -8.08
C ARG A 187 -6.41 19.50 -8.58
N VAL A 188 -6.88 18.71 -9.56
CA VAL A 188 -6.08 17.64 -10.15
C VAL A 188 -4.84 18.20 -10.84
N TYR A 189 -5.01 19.24 -11.65
CA TYR A 189 -3.89 19.88 -12.36
C TYR A 189 -2.99 20.67 -11.41
N TYR A 190 -3.56 21.33 -10.40
CA TYR A 190 -2.78 21.95 -9.33
C TYR A 190 -1.84 20.93 -8.66
N ILE A 191 -2.36 19.75 -8.28
CA ILE A 191 -1.54 18.68 -7.68
C ILE A 191 -0.49 18.18 -8.67
N SER A 192 -0.90 17.94 -9.93
CA SER A 192 -0.03 17.46 -10.99
C SER A 192 1.20 18.35 -11.17
N GLU A 193 0.99 19.66 -11.24
CA GLU A 193 2.06 20.64 -11.42
C GLU A 193 2.95 20.73 -10.17
N LYS A 194 2.36 20.86 -8.98
CA LYS A 194 3.12 20.99 -7.73
C LYS A 194 3.98 19.77 -7.43
N LEU A 195 3.49 18.58 -7.77
CA LEU A 195 4.20 17.32 -7.54
C LEU A 195 5.03 16.86 -8.74
N GLN A 196 4.92 17.51 -9.90
CA GLN A 196 5.54 17.08 -11.16
C GLN A 196 5.21 15.62 -11.50
N VAL A 197 3.93 15.25 -11.34
CA VAL A 197 3.40 13.90 -11.62
C VAL A 197 2.25 14.05 -12.59
N SER A 198 2.15 13.18 -13.60
CA SER A 198 1.13 13.28 -14.62
C SER A 198 -0.31 13.21 -14.06
N PRO A 199 -1.28 13.95 -14.65
CA PRO A 199 -2.64 14.04 -14.11
C PRO A 199 -3.37 12.69 -14.04
N ASP A 200 -3.09 11.77 -14.97
CA ASP A 200 -3.63 10.40 -14.97
C ASP A 200 -3.24 9.63 -13.70
N ILE A 201 -1.97 9.75 -13.27
CA ILE A 201 -1.47 9.15 -12.05
C ILE A 201 -2.09 9.82 -10.83
N VAL A 202 -2.19 11.15 -10.82
CA VAL A 202 -2.82 11.90 -9.72
C VAL A 202 -4.25 11.40 -9.52
N SER A 203 -5.10 11.46 -10.55
CA SER A 203 -6.50 11.04 -10.48
C SER A 203 -6.68 9.58 -10.09
N LYS A 204 -5.77 8.69 -10.50
CA LYS A 204 -5.76 7.28 -10.06
C LYS A 204 -5.65 7.13 -8.55
N TYR A 205 -4.89 8.01 -7.87
CA TYR A 205 -4.80 8.02 -6.41
C TYR A 205 -5.97 8.77 -5.76
N LEU A 206 -6.34 9.94 -6.29
CA LEU A 206 -7.41 10.76 -5.69
C LEU A 206 -8.78 10.08 -5.78
N SER A 207 -9.08 9.37 -6.87
CA SER A 207 -10.33 8.61 -7.03
C SER A 207 -10.55 7.55 -5.95
N LYS A 208 -9.48 7.05 -5.32
CA LYS A 208 -9.56 6.12 -4.19
C LYS A 208 -9.84 6.83 -2.85
N ARG A 209 -9.61 8.14 -2.77
CA ARG A 209 -9.65 8.93 -1.53
C ARG A 209 -10.23 10.33 -1.78
N LEU A 210 -11.50 10.37 -2.14
CA LEU A 210 -12.19 11.59 -2.58
C LEU A 210 -12.19 12.76 -1.59
N PHE A 211 -12.01 12.51 -0.29
CA PHE A 211 -12.01 13.59 0.71
C PHE A 211 -10.95 14.65 0.41
N ILE A 212 -9.86 14.28 -0.27
CA ILE A 212 -8.80 15.22 -0.68
C ILE A 212 -9.32 16.26 -1.68
N LEU A 213 -10.39 15.97 -2.41
CA LEU A 213 -11.02 16.87 -3.37
C LEU A 213 -12.17 17.68 -2.76
N GLU A 214 -12.61 17.31 -1.55
CA GLU A 214 -13.74 17.95 -0.85
C GLU A 214 -13.31 18.76 0.38
N MET A 215 -12.06 18.60 0.83
CA MET A 215 -11.53 19.35 1.97
C MET A 215 -11.22 20.80 1.58
N PRO A 216 -11.26 21.74 2.53
CA PRO A 216 -10.96 23.15 2.27
C PRO A 216 -9.61 23.34 1.57
N PHE A 217 -9.61 24.11 0.48
CA PHE A 217 -8.44 24.34 -0.36
C PHE A 217 -7.23 24.84 0.42
N GLU A 218 -7.39 25.85 1.27
CA GLU A 218 -6.29 26.42 2.07
C GLU A 218 -5.60 25.37 2.96
N MET A 219 -6.38 24.49 3.59
CA MET A 219 -5.82 23.44 4.44
C MET A 219 -5.06 22.39 3.61
N PHE A 220 -5.63 22.03 2.46
CA PHE A 220 -5.00 21.12 1.51
C PHE A 220 -3.68 21.70 0.98
N GLU A 221 -3.70 22.94 0.50
CA GLU A 221 -2.56 23.65 -0.08
C GLU A 221 -1.40 23.76 0.92
N LYS A 222 -1.66 24.24 2.15
CA LYS A 222 -0.63 24.35 3.19
C LYS A 222 0.00 22.99 3.51
N ASN A 223 -0.81 21.94 3.61
CA ASN A 223 -0.32 20.58 3.83
C ASN A 223 0.52 20.08 2.64
N LEU A 224 0.11 20.36 1.40
CA LEU A 224 0.88 19.99 0.21
C LEU A 224 2.22 20.70 0.19
N GLN A 225 2.22 22.01 0.45
CA GLN A 225 3.43 22.82 0.49
C GLN A 225 4.41 22.30 1.54
N HIS A 226 3.94 21.97 2.76
CA HIS A 226 4.79 21.32 3.75
C HIS A 226 5.38 20.00 3.26
N MET A 227 4.60 19.14 2.60
CA MET A 227 5.16 17.89 2.06
C MET A 227 6.28 18.16 1.04
N ILE A 228 6.14 19.20 0.21
CA ILE A 228 7.15 19.62 -0.77
C ILE A 228 8.39 20.19 -0.07
N ASP A 229 8.21 21.14 0.85
CA ASP A 229 9.30 21.82 1.58
C ASP A 229 10.19 20.84 2.37
N TYR A 230 9.59 19.74 2.85
CA TYR A 230 10.27 18.68 3.57
C TYR A 230 10.70 17.50 2.67
N ASN A 231 10.75 17.71 1.35
CA ASN A 231 11.22 16.74 0.35
C ASN A 231 10.53 15.37 0.44
N VAL A 232 9.24 15.34 0.76
CA VAL A 232 8.45 14.11 0.74
C VAL A 232 8.20 13.74 -0.72
N SER A 233 8.65 12.54 -1.11
CA SER A 233 8.54 12.07 -2.49
C SER A 233 7.09 12.17 -3.02
N PRO A 234 6.88 12.75 -4.21
CA PRO A 234 5.56 12.94 -4.83
C PRO A 234 4.67 11.69 -4.82
N ILE A 235 5.22 10.54 -5.19
CA ILE A 235 4.46 9.29 -5.24
C ILE A 235 4.06 8.80 -3.84
N ASN A 236 4.84 9.12 -2.80
CA ASN A 236 4.50 8.77 -1.43
C ASN A 236 3.40 9.66 -0.90
N VAL A 237 3.40 10.96 -1.25
CA VAL A 237 2.29 11.89 -0.96
C VAL A 237 0.98 11.34 -1.53
N LEU A 238 0.95 10.96 -2.82
CA LEU A 238 -0.23 10.42 -3.48
C LEU A 238 -0.69 9.06 -2.90
N LYS A 239 0.25 8.22 -2.43
CA LYS A 239 -0.07 6.93 -1.82
C LYS A 239 -0.71 7.06 -0.43
N ASP A 240 -0.43 8.13 0.31
CA ASP A 240 -0.91 8.32 1.68
C ASP A 240 -1.53 9.72 1.90
N LEU A 241 -2.61 9.97 1.15
CA LEU A 241 -3.38 11.21 1.22
C LEU A 241 -4.02 11.45 2.59
N TRP A 242 -4.11 10.43 3.45
CA TRP A 242 -4.69 10.60 4.78
C TRP A 242 -3.87 11.52 5.69
N ALA A 243 -2.60 11.78 5.38
CA ALA A 243 -1.80 12.79 6.07
C ALA A 243 -2.40 14.21 5.94
N PHE A 244 -3.20 14.49 4.91
CA PHE A 244 -3.84 15.79 4.70
C PHE A 244 -5.02 16.07 5.64
N ARG A 245 -5.49 15.07 6.38
CA ARG A 245 -6.55 15.29 7.39
C ARG A 245 -6.07 15.96 8.66
N TYR A 246 -4.76 16.07 8.84
CA TYR A 246 -4.17 16.71 10.00
C TYR A 246 -4.02 18.22 9.74
N THR A 247 -4.03 19.00 10.82
CA THR A 247 -3.88 20.46 10.72
C THR A 247 -2.48 20.83 10.22
N PRO A 248 -2.32 21.89 9.40
CA PRO A 248 -1.02 22.29 8.85
C PRO A 248 0.08 22.43 9.90
N LYS A 249 -0.25 23.02 11.05
CA LYS A 249 0.68 23.14 12.19
C LYS A 249 1.17 21.78 12.70
N SER A 250 0.28 20.78 12.80
CA SER A 250 0.65 19.43 13.24
C SER A 250 1.52 18.71 12.21
N VAL A 251 1.19 18.86 10.93
CA VAL A 251 1.97 18.32 9.80
C VAL A 251 3.38 18.90 9.83
N GLN A 252 3.49 20.23 9.83
CA GLN A 252 4.77 20.94 9.86
C GLN A 252 5.63 20.51 11.04
N LEU A 253 5.09 20.50 12.26
CA LEU A 253 5.83 20.12 13.47
C LEU A 253 6.42 18.70 13.36
N ARG A 254 5.66 17.75 12.82
CA ARG A 254 6.11 16.36 12.69
C ARG A 254 7.16 16.19 11.60
N LEU A 255 6.99 16.85 10.46
CA LEU A 255 7.98 16.84 9.38
C LEU A 255 9.28 17.56 9.81
N GLU A 256 9.16 18.65 10.55
CA GLU A 256 10.31 19.37 11.10
C GLU A 256 11.11 18.49 12.07
N ARG A 257 10.43 17.77 12.97
CA ARG A 257 11.09 16.82 13.86
C ARG A 257 11.80 15.70 13.09
N ALA A 258 11.21 15.21 12.00
CA ALA A 258 11.86 14.23 11.12
C ALA A 258 13.11 14.79 10.45
N LYS A 259 13.05 16.04 9.97
CA LYS A 259 14.21 16.75 9.40
C LYS A 259 15.32 16.98 10.43
N ARG A 260 14.99 17.42 11.65
CA ARG A 260 15.96 17.62 12.75
C ARG A 260 16.63 16.31 13.17
N ALA A 261 15.88 15.20 13.12
CA ALA A 261 16.44 13.87 13.34
C ALA A 261 17.25 13.32 12.15
N LYS A 262 17.53 14.16 11.14
CA LYS A 262 18.26 13.83 9.91
C LYS A 262 17.73 12.56 9.25
N LYS A 263 16.40 12.40 9.21
CA LYS A 263 15.79 11.23 8.59
C LYS A 263 15.99 11.27 7.09
N ASP A 264 16.70 10.29 6.54
CA ASP A 264 17.03 10.23 5.11
C ASP A 264 15.80 10.29 4.20
N LYS A 265 14.74 9.57 4.60
CA LYS A 265 13.48 9.48 3.84
C LYS A 265 12.30 9.83 4.72
N ILE A 266 11.83 11.07 4.58
CA ILE A 266 10.60 11.54 5.22
C ILE A 266 9.39 10.99 4.46
N MET A 267 8.40 10.48 5.21
CA MET A 267 7.24 9.78 4.65
C MET A 267 5.94 10.29 5.29
N PRO A 268 4.81 10.32 4.54
CA PRO A 268 3.55 10.82 5.09
C PRO A 268 3.04 10.02 6.31
N TRP A 269 3.40 8.73 6.43
CA TRP A 269 3.01 7.94 7.59
C TRP A 269 3.51 8.54 8.92
N MET A 270 4.61 9.30 8.90
CA MET A 270 5.19 9.96 10.06
C MET A 270 4.25 11.03 10.63
N VAL A 271 3.47 11.67 9.75
CA VAL A 271 2.45 12.67 10.14
C VAL A 271 1.29 12.03 10.88
N ARG A 272 0.90 10.81 10.51
CA ARG A 272 -0.29 10.13 11.05
C ARG A 272 -0.03 9.19 12.22
N CYS A 273 1.20 8.69 12.36
CA CYS A 273 1.48 7.63 13.33
C CYS A 273 1.35 8.11 14.79
N PRO A 274 1.03 7.23 15.73
CA PRO A 274 1.12 7.53 17.16
C PRO A 274 2.48 8.10 17.56
N GLU A 275 2.49 9.03 18.52
CA GLU A 275 3.70 9.72 18.97
C GLU A 275 4.84 8.77 19.40
N PRO A 276 4.60 7.68 20.17
CA PRO A 276 5.66 6.74 20.52
C PRO A 276 6.33 6.06 19.32
N ILE A 277 5.57 5.84 18.25
CA ILE A 277 6.09 5.23 17.00
C ILE A 277 6.99 6.22 16.28
N LEU A 278 6.56 7.50 16.19
CA LEU A 278 7.39 8.56 15.61
C LEU A 278 8.68 8.71 16.41
N GLN A 279 8.59 8.89 17.73
CA GLN A 279 9.76 9.05 18.60
C GLN A 279 10.75 7.91 18.45
N ARG A 280 10.29 6.66 18.45
CA ARG A 280 11.15 5.49 18.24
C ARG A 280 11.84 5.54 16.89
N SER A 281 11.13 5.87 15.81
CA SER A 281 11.71 5.97 14.47
C SER A 281 12.77 7.07 14.36
N LEU A 282 12.53 8.23 14.99
CA LEU A 282 13.48 9.35 14.99
C LEU A 282 14.71 9.01 15.84
N LYS A 283 14.50 8.45 17.04
CA LYS A 283 15.57 8.00 17.93
C LYS A 283 16.48 7.00 17.22
N LEU A 284 15.92 6.02 16.52
CA LEU A 284 16.71 5.05 15.75
C LEU A 284 17.63 5.72 14.71
N SER A 285 17.17 6.80 14.07
CA SER A 285 17.97 7.50 13.05
C SER A 285 19.11 8.30 13.70
N LEU A 286 18.83 8.93 14.84
CA LEU A 286 19.84 9.62 15.63
C LEU A 286 20.87 8.65 16.22
N ASP A 287 20.43 7.50 16.71
CA ASP A 287 21.30 6.45 17.25
C ASP A 287 22.19 5.86 16.14
N GLU A 288 21.65 5.67 14.92
CA GLU A 288 22.42 5.25 13.74
C GLU A 288 23.53 6.25 13.41
N LEU A 289 23.21 7.55 13.38
CA LEU A 289 24.20 8.60 13.14
C LEU A 289 25.25 8.69 14.25
N LYS A 290 24.84 8.53 15.51
CA LYS A 290 25.77 8.51 16.65
C LYS A 290 26.75 7.34 16.55
N VAL A 291 26.29 6.17 16.10
CA VAL A 291 27.13 4.99 15.94
C VAL A 291 28.05 5.12 14.73
N LEU A 292 27.57 5.68 13.61
CA LEU A 292 28.39 5.94 12.43
C LEU A 292 29.45 7.01 12.71
N GLY A 293 29.17 8.03 13.51
CA GLY A 293 30.16 9.04 13.88
C GLY A 293 30.77 9.71 12.66
N GLU A 294 32.08 9.52 12.47
CA GLU A 294 32.87 10.06 11.35
C GLU A 294 32.80 9.20 10.08
N PHE A 295 32.29 7.96 10.19
CA PHE A 295 32.21 7.04 9.06
C PHE A 295 31.04 7.40 8.15
N SER A 296 31.29 7.45 6.85
CA SER A 296 30.27 7.78 5.86
C SER A 296 29.33 6.61 5.57
N SER A 297 29.77 5.38 5.87
CA SER A 297 29.02 4.17 5.57
C SER A 297 29.17 3.07 6.62
N VAL A 298 28.21 2.13 6.63
CA VAL A 298 28.27 0.92 7.48
C VAL A 298 29.48 0.05 7.14
N VAL A 299 29.92 0.05 5.88
CA VAL A 299 31.09 -0.70 5.42
C VAL A 299 32.36 -0.13 6.05
N GLU A 300 32.54 1.19 6.02
CA GLU A 300 33.67 1.87 6.67
C GLU A 300 33.67 1.65 8.17
N TYR A 301 32.50 1.76 8.80
CA TYR A 301 32.34 1.46 10.22
C TYR A 301 32.80 0.03 10.55
N LEU A 302 32.36 -0.97 9.78
CA LEU A 302 32.72 -2.36 9.99
C LEU A 302 34.21 -2.61 9.74
N ALA A 303 34.76 -2.03 8.68
CA ALA A 303 36.18 -2.09 8.34
C ALA A 303 37.04 -1.60 9.49
N HIS A 304 36.73 -0.42 10.02
CA HIS A 304 37.41 0.15 11.18
C HIS A 304 37.27 -0.73 12.43
N ARG A 305 36.05 -1.18 12.76
CA ARG A 305 35.80 -2.01 13.96
C ARG A 305 36.53 -3.35 13.94
N LEU A 306 36.72 -3.96 12.77
CA LEU A 306 37.38 -5.25 12.62
C LEU A 306 38.87 -5.13 12.18
N GLY A 307 39.36 -3.91 11.93
CA GLY A 307 40.73 -3.67 11.46
C GLY A 307 41.02 -4.23 10.07
N PHE A 308 40.04 -4.16 9.16
CA PHE A 308 40.18 -4.52 7.74
C PHE A 308 40.16 -3.26 6.87
N SER A 309 40.62 -3.37 5.63
CA SER A 309 40.37 -2.33 4.62
C SER A 309 38.88 -2.28 4.25
N THR A 310 38.45 -1.16 3.69
CA THR A 310 37.05 -0.97 3.24
C THR A 310 36.65 -1.96 2.15
N SER A 311 37.58 -2.33 1.25
CA SER A 311 37.38 -3.34 0.21
C SER A 311 37.23 -4.75 0.80
N GLU A 312 38.05 -5.13 1.78
CA GLU A 312 37.94 -6.41 2.48
C GLU A 312 36.64 -6.51 3.29
N ALA A 313 36.28 -5.45 4.02
CA ALA A 313 35.03 -5.40 4.78
C ALA A 313 33.80 -5.54 3.85
N LYS A 314 33.84 -4.89 2.69
CA LYS A 314 32.82 -5.06 1.65
C LYS A 314 32.76 -6.51 1.19
N ALA A 315 33.90 -7.13 0.85
CA ALA A 315 33.96 -8.53 0.45
C ALA A 315 33.43 -9.48 1.53
N ILE A 316 33.68 -9.19 2.82
CA ILE A 316 33.13 -9.94 3.96
C ILE A 316 31.60 -9.81 4.00
N MET A 317 31.05 -8.59 3.87
CA MET A 317 29.61 -8.37 3.85
C MET A 317 28.94 -9.03 2.64
N ASP A 318 29.60 -9.03 1.48
CA ASP A 318 29.09 -9.61 0.24
C ASP A 318 28.99 -11.15 0.29
N LYS A 319 29.73 -11.83 1.18
CA LYS A 319 29.53 -13.26 1.46
C LYS A 319 28.14 -13.56 2.03
N HIS A 320 27.49 -12.60 2.68
CA HIS A 320 26.10 -12.71 3.14
C HIS A 320 25.36 -11.37 2.93
N PRO A 321 24.79 -11.12 1.73
CA PRO A 321 24.29 -9.79 1.34
C PRO A 321 23.24 -9.17 2.27
N GLN A 322 22.55 -9.99 3.06
CA GLN A 322 21.58 -9.49 4.05
C GLN A 322 22.23 -8.58 5.11
N VAL A 323 23.53 -8.70 5.37
CA VAL A 323 24.25 -7.83 6.32
C VAL A 323 24.14 -6.36 5.91
N HIS A 324 24.13 -6.03 4.61
CA HIS A 324 23.96 -4.66 4.12
C HIS A 324 22.64 -4.00 4.54
N THR A 325 21.63 -4.81 4.86
CA THR A 325 20.31 -4.31 5.29
C THR A 325 20.20 -4.14 6.81
N VAL A 326 21.19 -4.61 7.56
CA VAL A 326 21.17 -4.57 9.02
C VAL A 326 21.60 -3.18 9.49
N ARG A 327 20.86 -2.63 10.45
CA ARG A 327 21.19 -1.34 11.06
C ARG A 327 22.54 -1.40 11.78
N VAL A 328 23.32 -0.35 11.61
CA VAL A 328 24.63 -0.20 12.24
C VAL A 328 24.58 -0.27 13.78
N THR A 329 23.49 0.22 14.39
CA THR A 329 23.27 0.14 15.86
C THR A 329 23.24 -1.30 16.35
N LYS A 330 22.52 -2.17 15.62
CA LYS A 330 22.47 -3.61 15.91
C LYS A 330 23.81 -4.29 15.63
N ILE A 331 24.49 -3.92 14.53
CA ILE A 331 25.83 -4.44 14.22
C ILE A 331 26.79 -4.11 15.36
N LYS A 332 26.78 -2.86 15.86
CA LYS A 332 27.58 -2.43 17.01
C LYS A 332 27.31 -3.30 18.24
N GLU A 333 26.05 -3.45 18.63
CA GLU A 333 25.66 -4.25 19.80
C GLU A 333 26.16 -5.70 19.72
N VAL A 334 26.04 -6.33 18.54
CA VAL A 334 26.52 -7.70 18.33
C VAL A 334 28.04 -7.76 18.32
N LEU A 335 28.73 -6.81 17.68
CA LEU A 335 30.20 -6.78 17.63
C LEU A 335 30.81 -6.54 19.01
N ASP A 336 30.30 -5.58 19.77
CA ASP A 336 30.76 -5.28 21.14
C ASP A 336 30.66 -6.55 22.00
N TYR A 337 29.54 -7.27 21.94
CA TYR A 337 29.40 -8.53 22.65
C TYR A 337 30.41 -9.60 22.18
N LEU A 338 30.51 -9.83 20.86
CA LEU A 338 31.35 -10.90 20.33
C LEU A 338 32.84 -10.67 20.62
N LEU A 339 33.32 -9.44 20.45
CA LEU A 339 34.73 -9.08 20.61
C LEU A 339 35.09 -8.86 22.09
N ASP A 340 34.27 -8.12 22.83
CA ASP A 340 34.62 -7.65 24.17
C ASP A 340 34.18 -8.61 25.27
N GLU A 341 32.97 -9.19 25.18
CA GLU A 341 32.44 -10.10 26.21
C GLU A 341 32.77 -11.58 25.90
N ALA A 342 32.43 -12.05 24.69
CA ALA A 342 32.58 -13.45 24.30
C ALA A 342 33.98 -13.81 23.78
N LYS A 343 34.87 -12.81 23.62
CA LYS A 343 36.28 -12.96 23.26
C LYS A 343 36.51 -13.74 21.96
N PHE A 344 35.66 -13.55 20.96
CA PHE A 344 35.94 -13.99 19.59
C PHE A 344 36.92 -13.02 18.92
N SER A 345 37.76 -13.56 18.05
CA SER A 345 38.66 -12.77 17.22
C SER A 345 37.91 -12.11 16.06
N ARG A 346 38.47 -11.00 15.56
CA ARG A 346 37.99 -10.30 14.37
C ARG A 346 37.88 -11.21 13.14
N PHE A 347 38.77 -12.20 13.01
CA PHE A 347 38.78 -13.16 11.90
C PHE A 347 37.64 -14.18 11.98
N GLU A 348 37.31 -14.68 13.18
CA GLU A 348 36.18 -15.60 13.37
C GLU A 348 34.84 -14.95 13.02
N VAL A 349 34.68 -13.67 13.36
CA VAL A 349 33.52 -12.85 12.97
C VAL A 349 33.48 -12.66 11.46
N ALA A 350 34.61 -12.29 10.84
CA ALA A 350 34.73 -12.08 9.40
C ALA A 350 34.49 -13.34 8.55
N GLN A 351 34.82 -14.52 9.09
CA GLN A 351 34.50 -15.79 8.44
C GLN A 351 33.01 -16.08 8.42
N ASN A 352 32.23 -15.55 9.37
CA ASN A 352 30.82 -15.86 9.56
C ASN A 352 29.95 -14.59 9.65
N PRO A 353 29.91 -13.75 8.60
CA PRO A 353 29.23 -12.45 8.63
C PRO A 353 27.73 -12.55 8.91
N ARG A 354 27.11 -13.72 8.67
CA ARG A 354 25.71 -14.01 9.02
C ARG A 354 25.38 -13.75 10.49
N ILE A 355 26.34 -13.86 11.41
CA ILE A 355 26.12 -13.58 12.84
C ILE A 355 25.58 -12.17 13.09
N LEU A 356 25.99 -11.20 12.26
CA LEU A 356 25.56 -9.80 12.35
C LEU A 356 24.06 -9.62 12.04
N CYS A 357 23.43 -10.60 11.38
CA CYS A 357 21.99 -10.59 11.12
C CYS A 357 21.17 -11.07 12.33
N HIS A 358 21.77 -11.76 13.31
CA HIS A 358 21.07 -12.27 14.48
C HIS A 358 20.85 -11.20 15.54
N SER A 359 19.84 -11.37 16.40
CA SER A 359 19.62 -10.45 17.52
C SER A 359 20.66 -10.69 18.61
N LEU A 360 21.07 -9.63 19.32
CA LEU A 360 21.96 -9.77 20.48
C LEU A 360 21.38 -10.73 21.51
N LYS A 361 20.07 -10.61 21.80
CA LYS A 361 19.34 -11.50 22.73
C LYS A 361 19.53 -12.97 22.38
N THR A 362 19.21 -13.36 21.14
CA THR A 362 19.35 -14.75 20.67
C THR A 362 20.80 -15.22 20.72
N THR A 363 21.74 -14.34 20.42
CA THR A 363 23.17 -14.67 20.44
C THR A 363 23.65 -14.93 21.88
N LYS A 364 23.27 -14.06 22.83
CA LYS A 364 23.57 -14.23 24.26
C LYS A 364 22.91 -15.50 24.83
N GLU A 365 21.63 -15.73 24.55
CA GLU A 365 20.91 -16.92 25.01
C GLU A 365 21.60 -18.21 24.58
N ARG A 366 21.96 -18.32 23.29
CA ARG A 366 22.65 -19.51 22.77
C ARG A 366 24.06 -19.66 23.31
N MET A 367 24.78 -18.56 23.51
CA MET A 367 26.13 -18.60 24.08
C MET A 367 26.12 -19.05 25.55
N GLU A 368 25.19 -18.53 26.36
CA GLU A 368 25.07 -18.95 27.76
C GLU A 368 24.61 -20.41 27.88
N GLU A 369 23.69 -20.86 27.01
CA GLU A 369 23.27 -22.26 26.94
C GLU A 369 24.47 -23.17 26.60
N LEU A 370 25.26 -22.85 25.56
CA LEU A 370 26.46 -23.61 25.24
C LEU A 370 27.49 -23.61 26.38
N LYS A 371 27.71 -22.45 27.01
CA LYS A 371 28.64 -22.30 28.13
C LYS A 371 28.22 -23.11 29.35
N SER A 372 26.92 -23.23 29.62
CA SER A 372 26.38 -24.03 30.73
C SER A 372 26.67 -25.53 30.58
N HIS A 373 26.90 -25.97 29.34
CA HIS A 373 27.28 -27.33 28.97
C HIS A 373 28.77 -27.45 28.61
N GLY A 374 29.64 -26.58 29.14
CA GLY A 374 31.08 -26.64 28.88
C GLY A 374 31.51 -26.40 27.42
N CYS A 375 30.57 -26.09 26.53
CA CYS A 375 30.82 -25.95 25.10
C CYS A 375 31.25 -24.52 24.78
N ARG A 376 32.49 -24.36 24.30
CA ARG A 376 32.91 -23.16 23.57
C ARG A 376 32.95 -23.48 22.09
N PRO A 377 31.99 -23.00 21.27
CA PRO A 377 31.98 -23.32 19.86
C PRO A 377 33.23 -22.72 19.18
N SER A 378 33.95 -23.55 18.42
CA SER A 378 35.13 -23.14 17.63
C SER A 378 34.77 -22.24 16.45
N SER A 379 33.48 -22.10 16.13
CA SER A 379 32.98 -21.27 15.04
C SER A 379 31.60 -20.69 15.37
N LEU A 380 31.36 -19.45 14.91
CA LEU A 380 30.09 -18.76 15.05
C LEU A 380 28.96 -19.36 14.20
N VAL A 381 29.28 -20.31 13.31
CA VAL A 381 28.32 -20.99 12.43
C VAL A 381 27.14 -21.53 13.24
N ILE A 382 27.39 -22.19 14.37
CA ILE A 382 26.33 -22.86 15.13
C ILE A 382 25.32 -21.87 15.71
N LEU A 383 25.79 -20.69 16.12
CA LEU A 383 24.94 -19.61 16.62
C LEU A 383 24.03 -19.03 15.52
N CYS A 384 24.39 -19.21 14.25
CA CYS A 384 23.64 -18.71 13.11
C CYS A 384 22.62 -19.71 12.55
N ARG A 385 22.61 -20.95 13.05
CA ARG A 385 21.73 -22.02 12.55
C ARG A 385 20.27 -21.84 12.99
N SER A 386 19.37 -22.57 12.33
CA SER A 386 17.98 -22.65 12.77
C SER A 386 17.89 -23.23 14.20
N ARG A 387 16.79 -22.97 14.93
CA ARG A 387 16.63 -23.52 16.30
C ARG A 387 16.73 -25.05 16.30
N ARG A 388 16.09 -25.72 15.33
CA ARG A 388 16.14 -27.18 15.20
C ARG A 388 17.57 -27.72 15.01
N GLU A 389 18.38 -27.11 14.15
CA GLU A 389 19.77 -27.53 13.93
C GLU A 389 20.66 -27.26 15.15
N TYR A 390 20.44 -26.10 15.79
CA TYR A 390 21.14 -25.74 17.02
C TYR A 390 20.83 -26.74 18.16
N ASP A 391 19.56 -27.11 18.35
CA ASP A 391 19.15 -28.07 19.38
C ASP A 391 19.73 -29.46 19.11
N LYS A 392 19.78 -29.90 17.84
CA LYS A 392 20.42 -31.16 17.46
C LYS A 392 21.91 -31.18 17.82
N PHE A 393 22.62 -30.09 17.53
CA PHE A 393 24.02 -29.96 17.88
C PHE A 393 24.21 -30.02 19.40
N LEU A 394 23.39 -29.28 20.15
CA LEU A 394 23.46 -29.26 21.61
C LEU A 394 23.19 -30.65 22.22
N GLN A 395 22.18 -31.36 21.72
CA GLN A 395 21.90 -32.75 22.13
C GLN A 395 23.08 -33.68 21.85
N THR A 396 23.70 -33.54 20.69
CA THR A 396 24.88 -34.33 20.31
C THR A 396 26.04 -34.05 21.27
N TRP A 397 26.31 -32.77 21.58
CA TRP A 397 27.35 -32.36 22.53
C TRP A 397 27.11 -32.95 23.94
N ILE A 398 25.89 -32.79 24.47
CA ILE A 398 25.52 -33.31 25.79
C ILE A 398 25.64 -34.83 25.84
N SER A 399 25.29 -35.54 24.75
CA SER A 399 25.43 -36.99 24.67
C SER A 399 26.89 -37.45 24.69
N HIS A 400 27.81 -36.70 24.08
CA HIS A 400 29.24 -36.98 24.08
C HIS A 400 29.89 -36.70 25.45
N GLU A 401 29.52 -35.61 26.14
CA GLU A 401 30.05 -35.32 27.49
C GLU A 401 29.62 -36.36 28.55
N ARG A 402 28.44 -36.96 28.41
CA ARG A 402 27.96 -38.00 29.33
C ARG A 402 28.60 -39.38 29.12
N ASN A 403 29.36 -39.57 28.03
CA ASN A 403 29.92 -40.87 27.67
C ASN A 403 31.38 -40.78 27.19
N PRO A 404 32.33 -40.38 28.06
CA PRO A 404 33.74 -40.21 27.69
C PRO A 404 34.48 -41.52 27.31
N GLN A 405 33.86 -42.71 27.40
CA GLN A 405 34.51 -44.02 27.23
C GLN A 405 34.27 -44.72 25.87
N SER A 406 33.81 -44.03 24.82
CA SER A 406 33.57 -44.69 23.51
C SER A 406 34.50 -44.28 22.36
N VAL A 407 35.61 -43.60 22.65
CA VAL A 407 36.62 -43.27 21.62
C VAL A 407 38.01 -43.68 22.09
N SER A 408 38.14 -44.97 22.40
CA SER A 408 39.41 -45.71 22.45
C SER A 408 39.12 -47.13 21.99
N GLU A 409 38.80 -47.31 20.70
CA GLU A 409 38.92 -48.52 19.88
C GLU A 409 37.99 -48.39 18.66
N GLY A 410 38.58 -48.29 17.46
CA GLY A 410 37.88 -48.20 16.18
C GLY A 410 38.68 -47.46 15.13
#